data_AF-A0A7V9GP18-F1
#
_entry.id   AF-A0A7V9GP18-F1
#
_cell.length_a   1.000
_cell.length_b   1.000
_cell.length_c   1.000
_cell.angle_alpha   90.00
_cell.angle_beta   90.00
_cell.angle_gamma   90.00
#
_symmetry.space_group_name_H-M   'P 1'
#
loop_
_entity.id
_entity.type
_entity.pdbx_description
1 polymer ?
#
loop_
_entity_poly.entity_id
_entity_poly.type
_entity_poly.pdbx_seq_one_letter_code
_entity_poly.pdbx_strand_id
1 'polypeptide(L)'
;MNDSVFIIAEVAQAHDGSLGILHSYIDAVSKTGVDAIKFQTHIAEAESSEYEPFRVKFSYVDKTRLDYWKRMEFTEEQWVEIKNHCE
;
A
#
# COMPACT_ATOMS: atom_id res chain seq x y z
N MET A 1 -10.63 -32.00 -10.12
CA MET A 1 -9.98 -30.94 -9.32
C MET A 1 -11.09 -29.99 -8.94
N ASN A 2 -11.31 -29.76 -7.65
CA ASN A 2 -12.15 -28.63 -7.23
C ASN A 2 -11.24 -27.42 -7.36
N ASP A 3 -11.47 -26.56 -8.35
CA ASP A 3 -10.83 -25.26 -8.40
C ASP A 3 -11.42 -24.43 -7.26
N SER A 4 -10.77 -24.45 -6.10
CA SER A 4 -11.11 -23.57 -5.00
C SER A 4 -10.87 -22.13 -5.45
N VAL A 5 -11.85 -21.25 -5.21
CA VAL A 5 -11.73 -19.83 -5.51
C VAL A 5 -10.55 -19.24 -4.74
N PHE A 6 -9.63 -18.60 -5.45
CA PHE A 6 -8.52 -17.87 -4.84
C PHE A 6 -9.00 -16.46 -4.44
N ILE A 7 -8.93 -16.15 -3.15
CA ILE A 7 -9.44 -14.92 -2.55
C ILE A 7 -8.28 -13.98 -2.24
N ILE A 8 -8.35 -12.77 -2.78
CA ILE A 8 -7.36 -11.70 -2.56
C ILE A 8 -7.99 -10.59 -1.73
N ALA A 9 -7.39 -10.27 -0.58
CA ALA A 9 -7.72 -9.10 0.21
C ALA A 9 -6.98 -7.87 -0.33
N GLU A 10 -7.66 -7.01 -1.09
CA GLU A 10 -7.12 -5.74 -1.58
C GLU A 10 -7.17 -4.67 -0.48
N VAL A 11 -6.00 -4.26 0.02
CA VAL A 11 -5.85 -3.15 0.98
C VAL A 11 -5.63 -1.81 0.25
N ALA A 12 -5.17 -1.87 -1.00
CA ALA A 12 -4.74 -0.71 -1.76
C ALA A 12 -3.65 0.08 -0.99
N GLN A 13 -3.94 1.32 -0.62
CA GLN A 13 -3.04 2.24 0.07
C GLN A 13 -3.55 2.65 1.46
N ALA A 14 -4.43 1.86 2.08
CA ALA A 14 -5.08 2.19 3.36
C ALA A 14 -4.12 2.24 4.58
N HIS A 15 -2.81 2.06 4.38
CA HIS A 15 -1.76 2.17 5.39
C HIS A 15 -1.33 3.62 5.67
N ASP A 16 -1.77 4.59 4.84
CA ASP A 16 -1.48 6.02 5.02
C ASP A 16 0.03 6.35 5.16
N GLY A 17 0.88 5.56 4.48
CA GLY A 17 2.34 5.68 4.56
C GLY A 17 2.98 5.07 5.82
N SER A 18 2.19 4.44 6.68
CA SER A 18 2.69 3.83 7.92
C SER A 18 3.02 2.35 7.73
N LEU A 19 4.30 1.99 7.88
CA LEU A 19 4.76 0.61 7.85
C LEU A 19 4.13 -0.23 8.98
N GLY A 20 3.94 0.36 10.15
CA GLY A 20 3.28 -0.31 11.28
C GLY A 20 1.81 -0.61 11.01
N ILE A 21 1.07 0.31 10.38
CA ILE A 21 -0.32 0.05 9.98
C ILE A 21 -0.36 -1.06 8.92
N LEU A 22 0.55 -1.02 7.95
CA LEU A 22 0.62 -2.05 6.92
C LEU A 22 0.82 -3.45 7.52
N HIS A 23 1.79 -3.62 8.42
CA HIS A 23 2.00 -4.91 9.11
C HIS A 23 0.79 -5.32 9.95
N SER A 24 0.10 -4.36 10.58
CA SER A 24 -1.13 -4.67 11.31
C SER A 24 -2.25 -5.22 10.41
N TYR A 25 -2.31 -4.80 9.13
CA TYR A 25 -3.23 -5.38 8.15
C TYR A 25 -2.84 -6.80 7.76
N ILE A 26 -1.55 -7.08 7.58
CA ILE A 26 -1.05 -8.45 7.36
C ILE A 26 -1.49 -9.35 8.52
N ASP A 27 -1.26 -8.91 9.77
CA ASP A 27 -1.64 -9.64 10.98
C ASP A 27 -3.15 -9.85 11.14
N ALA A 28 -3.96 -8.92 10.65
CA ALA A 28 -5.41 -9.02 10.71
C ALA A 28 -5.94 -9.98 9.64
N VAL A 29 -5.41 -9.88 8.41
CA VAL A 29 -5.85 -10.66 7.25
C VAL A 29 -5.34 -12.10 7.32
N SER A 30 -4.17 -12.36 7.88
CA SER A 30 -3.60 -13.72 8.04
C SER A 30 -4.47 -14.63 8.93
N LYS A 31 -5.35 -14.05 9.75
CA LYS A 31 -6.31 -14.76 10.61
C LYS A 31 -7.62 -15.10 9.89
N THR A 32 -7.73 -14.75 8.61
CA THR A 32 -8.93 -14.98 7.79
C THR A 32 -8.70 -16.16 6.83
N GLY A 33 -9.70 -16.49 6.01
CA GLY A 33 -9.61 -17.55 4.99
C GLY A 33 -9.18 -17.06 3.61
N VAL A 34 -8.50 -15.91 3.49
CA VAL A 34 -8.00 -15.42 2.19
C VAL A 34 -6.67 -16.09 1.83
N ASP A 35 -6.39 -16.15 0.53
CA ASP A 35 -5.18 -16.78 0.01
C ASP A 35 -4.04 -15.78 -0.20
N ALA A 36 -4.37 -14.49 -0.41
CA ALA A 36 -3.38 -13.44 -0.55
C ALA A 36 -3.88 -12.08 -0.04
N ILE A 37 -2.93 -11.23 0.33
CA ILE A 37 -3.13 -9.81 0.58
C ILE A 37 -2.46 -9.00 -0.53
N LYS A 38 -3.10 -7.92 -1.00
CA LYS A 38 -2.58 -7.06 -2.06
C LYS A 38 -2.52 -5.61 -1.60
N PHE A 39 -1.37 -4.99 -1.85
CA PHE A 39 -1.12 -3.56 -1.65
C PHE A 39 -0.87 -2.88 -3.00
N GLN A 40 -1.06 -1.56 -3.06
CA GLN A 40 -0.65 -0.75 -4.21
C GLN A 40 0.76 -0.23 -3.99
N THR A 41 1.68 -0.63 -4.85
CA THR A 41 3.04 -0.08 -4.85
C THR A 41 3.01 1.31 -5.45
N HIS A 42 3.54 2.28 -4.70
CA HIS A 42 3.69 3.66 -5.13
C HIS A 42 5.17 4.01 -5.18
N ILE A 43 5.60 4.62 -6.28
CA ILE A 43 6.96 5.16 -6.46
C ILE A 43 6.79 6.58 -6.97
N ALA A 44 6.80 7.55 -6.05
CA ALA A 44 6.38 8.92 -6.27
C ALA A 44 7.11 9.58 -7.45
N GLU A 45 8.41 9.33 -7.58
CA GLU A 45 9.25 9.89 -8.66
C GLU A 45 8.96 9.27 -10.04
N ALA A 46 8.39 8.06 -10.08
CA ALA A 46 8.05 7.36 -11.32
C ALA A 46 6.60 7.60 -11.76
N GLU A 47 5.69 7.90 -10.81
CA GLU A 47 4.25 8.01 -11.08
C GLU A 47 3.71 9.45 -11.02
N SER A 48 4.48 10.40 -10.49
CA SER A 48 4.06 11.78 -10.26
C SER A 48 5.15 12.78 -10.63
N SER A 49 4.82 14.08 -10.55
CA SER A 49 5.78 15.17 -10.73
C SER A 49 5.33 16.40 -9.95
N GLU A 50 6.22 17.39 -9.83
CA GLU A 50 5.88 18.71 -9.24
C GLU A 50 4.73 19.42 -9.97
N TYR A 51 4.47 19.06 -11.22
CA TYR A 51 3.41 19.63 -12.05
C TYR A 51 2.07 18.92 -11.88
N GLU A 52 1.99 17.80 -11.14
CA GLU A 52 0.74 17.09 -10.91
C GLU A 52 -0.08 17.78 -9.80
N PRO A 53 -1.25 18.36 -10.12
CA PRO A 53 -2.13 18.89 -9.08
C PRO A 53 -2.93 17.77 -8.42
N PHE A 54 -3.37 18.00 -7.17
CA PHE A 54 -4.45 17.20 -6.62
C PHE A 54 -5.72 17.37 -7.47
N ARG A 55 -6.30 16.27 -7.95
CA ARG A 55 -7.64 16.28 -8.59
C ARG A 55 -8.72 16.74 -7.62
N VAL A 56 -8.66 16.19 -6.41
CA VAL A 56 -9.45 16.63 -5.24
C VAL A 56 -8.48 16.76 -4.09
N LYS A 57 -8.39 17.96 -3.49
CA LYS A 57 -7.51 18.20 -2.35
C LYS A 57 -8.17 17.66 -1.08
N PHE A 58 -7.70 16.51 -0.61
CA PHE A 58 -8.15 15.89 0.63
C PHE A 58 -7.08 15.87 1.73
N SER A 59 -5.79 16.00 1.37
CA SER A 59 -4.73 16.00 2.36
C SER A 59 -4.66 17.33 3.10
N TYR A 60 -4.58 17.25 4.43
CA TYR A 60 -4.38 18.38 5.33
C TYR A 60 -2.90 18.66 5.60
N VAL A 61 -2.02 17.69 5.32
CA VAL A 61 -0.60 17.72 5.68
C VAL A 61 0.32 17.84 4.46
N ASP A 62 -0.10 17.34 3.30
CA ASP A 62 0.71 17.33 2.08
C ASP A 62 0.41 18.57 1.24
N LYS A 63 1.46 19.30 0.84
CA LYS A 63 1.30 20.54 0.06
C LYS A 63 1.01 20.25 -1.40
N THR A 64 1.65 19.23 -1.96
CA THR A 64 1.54 18.81 -3.36
C THR A 64 1.13 17.34 -3.48
N ARG A 65 0.69 16.92 -4.67
CA ARG A 65 0.36 15.51 -4.93
C ARG A 65 1.60 14.61 -4.84
N LEU A 66 2.75 15.14 -5.26
CA LEU A 66 4.03 14.49 -5.10
C LEU A 66 4.39 14.27 -3.61
N ASP A 67 4.19 15.27 -2.74
CA ASP A 67 4.42 15.12 -1.30
C ASP A 67 3.55 13.99 -0.70
N TYR A 68 2.29 13.90 -1.15
CA TYR A 68 1.40 12.81 -0.75
C TYR A 68 1.98 11.45 -1.17
N TRP A 69 2.37 11.27 -2.43
CA TRP A 69 2.95 10.00 -2.86
C TRP A 69 4.26 9.65 -2.16
N LYS A 70 5.11 10.65 -1.89
CA LYS A 70 6.36 10.47 -1.12
C LYS A 70 6.10 10.02 0.32
N ARG A 71 4.99 10.43 0.91
CA ARG A 71 4.59 9.94 2.24
C ARG A 71 3.99 8.54 2.18
N MET A 72 3.30 8.21 1.09
CA MET A 72 2.61 6.93 0.93
C MET A 72 3.52 5.79 0.45
N GLU A 73 4.63 6.10 -0.24
CA GLU A 73 5.57 5.11 -0.76
C GLU A 73 6.38 4.42 0.34
N PHE A 74 6.91 3.24 0.00
CA PHE A 74 7.88 2.52 0.82
C PHE A 74 9.15 2.26 -0.01
N THR A 75 10.29 2.17 0.66
CA THR A 75 11.56 1.82 0.00
C THR A 75 11.56 0.36 -0.45
N GLU A 76 12.49 0.00 -1.33
CA GLU A 76 12.65 -1.40 -1.76
C GLU A 76 12.91 -2.34 -0.58
N GLU A 77 13.75 -1.94 0.38
CA GLU A 77 14.05 -2.74 1.57
C GLU A 77 12.80 -2.97 2.42
N GLN A 78 11.95 -1.95 2.56
CA GLN A 78 10.65 -2.07 3.24
C GLN A 78 9.71 -3.01 2.47
N TRP A 79 9.66 -2.95 1.13
CA TRP A 79 8.87 -3.91 0.35
C TRP A 79 9.37 -5.35 0.49
N VAL A 80 10.68 -5.55 0.59
CA VAL A 80 11.26 -6.87 0.89
C VAL A 80 10.86 -7.34 2.28
N GLU A 81 10.93 -6.48 3.30
CA GLU A 81 10.46 -6.76 4.66
C GLU A 81 8.96 -7.12 4.69
N ILE A 82 8.13 -6.34 4.00
CA ILE A 82 6.68 -6.57 3.88
C ILE A 82 6.40 -7.94 3.27
N LYS A 83 7.08 -8.29 2.17
CA LYS A 83 6.95 -9.59 1.54
C LYS A 83 7.34 -10.71 2.50
N ASN A 84 8.44 -10.56 3.24
CA ASN A 84 8.89 -11.55 4.21
C ASN A 84 7.90 -11.76 5.36
N HIS A 85 7.12 -10.74 5.75
CA HIS A 85 6.06 -10.90 6.76
C HIS A 85 4.81 -11.61 6.19
N CYS A 86 4.60 -11.59 4.87
CA CYS A 86 3.51 -12.34 4.25
C CYS A 86 3.81 -13.85 4.05
N GLU A 87 5.08 -14.26 4.12
CA GLU A 87 5.57 -15.63 3.90
C GLU A 87 5.72 -16.43 5.21
#